data_AF-A0A942BY95-F1
#
_entry.id   AF-A0A942BY95-F1
#
_cell.length_a   1.000
_cell.length_b   1.000
_cell.length_c   1.000
_cell.angle_alpha   90.00
_cell.angle_beta   90.00
_cell.angle_gamma   90.00
#
_symmetry.space_group_name_H-M   'P 1'
#
loop_
_entity.id
_entity.type
_entity.pdbx_description
1 polymer ?
#
loop_
_entity_poly.entity_id
_entity_poly.type
_entity_poly.pdbx_seq_one_letter_code
_entity_poly.pdbx_strand_id
1 'polypeptide(L)'
;MADSSDQSENRVALPHLSEAARLRLIRIAQRYAFGCSLAPDDLFQQAAARAVVNGRTFATEQEMLAYLVNAMRSVAFDERKKAKTHALDFAASFDDDASAATQMPSHPSVADELMQEQEAQARIEALQQLVKHNDNAALVLECLLDDMKPADIRQTLGLSATEYDSARTYIHRRVNAHFGKRPKP
;
A
#
# COMPACT_ATOMS: atom_id res chain seq x y z
N MET A 1 14.43 26.17 45.00
CA MET A 1 13.37 27.04 44.46
C MET A 1 13.35 26.83 42.95
N ALA A 2 12.19 26.39 42.43
CA ALA A 2 11.82 26.10 41.03
C ALA A 2 12.68 25.01 40.35
N ASP A 3 12.23 23.77 40.10
CA ASP A 3 10.96 23.23 39.57
C ASP A 3 10.56 23.74 38.17
N SER A 4 10.13 22.80 37.34
CA SER A 4 9.60 22.91 35.98
C SER A 4 10.59 22.81 34.81
N SER A 5 11.01 21.58 34.54
CA SER A 5 11.03 21.07 33.15
C SER A 5 10.13 19.85 33.11
N ASP A 6 8.82 20.12 33.20
CA ASP A 6 7.76 19.18 32.84
C ASP A 6 7.85 18.94 31.32
N GLN A 7 8.83 18.13 30.91
CA GLN A 7 8.79 17.43 29.65
C GLN A 7 7.68 16.40 29.80
N SER A 8 6.43 16.86 29.66
CA SER A 8 5.27 15.99 29.53
C SER A 8 5.64 14.87 28.57
N GLU A 9 5.80 13.66 29.13
CA GLU A 9 5.97 12.43 28.37
C GLU A 9 4.72 12.30 27.50
N ASN A 10 4.79 12.84 26.30
CA ASN A 10 3.75 12.73 25.30
C ASN A 10 3.85 11.31 24.71
N ARG A 11 3.55 10.30 25.55
CA ARG A 11 3.38 8.92 25.14
C ARG A 11 2.15 8.90 24.26
N VAL A 12 2.36 9.06 22.95
CA VAL A 12 1.34 8.81 21.94
C VAL A 12 0.93 7.35 22.08
N ALA A 13 -0.17 7.11 22.77
CA ALA A 13 -0.80 5.80 22.83
C ALA A 13 -1.57 5.62 21.52
N LEU A 14 -1.09 4.75 20.64
CA LEU A 14 -1.95 4.24 19.58
C LEU A 14 -3.13 3.56 20.27
N PRO A 15 -4.40 3.93 19.96
CA PRO A 15 -5.54 3.24 20.53
C PRO A 15 -5.46 1.74 20.20
N HIS A 16 -6.05 0.92 21.07
CA HIS A 16 -6.09 -0.52 20.84
C HIS A 16 -6.77 -0.82 19.50
N LEU A 17 -6.02 -1.39 18.56
CA LEU A 17 -6.57 -1.94 17.34
C LEU A 17 -7.41 -3.17 17.69
N SER A 18 -8.62 -3.23 17.14
CA SER A 18 -9.40 -4.46 17.11
C SER A 18 -8.66 -5.54 16.33
N GLU A 19 -8.94 -6.81 16.65
CA GLU A 19 -8.30 -7.94 15.96
C GLU A 19 -8.59 -7.93 14.45
N ALA A 20 -9.82 -7.55 14.08
CA ALA A 20 -10.22 -7.39 12.69
C ALA A 20 -9.42 -6.29 11.97
N ALA A 21 -9.21 -5.15 12.62
CA ALA A 21 -8.41 -4.05 12.09
C ALA A 21 -6.94 -4.44 11.93
N ARG A 22 -6.40 -5.20 12.89
CA ARG A 22 -5.03 -5.69 12.85
C ARG A 22 -4.79 -6.69 11.70
N LEU A 23 -5.67 -7.68 11.53
CA LEU A 23 -5.60 -8.62 10.41
C LEU A 23 -5.66 -7.92 9.05
N ARG A 24 -6.45 -6.85 8.93
CA ARG A 24 -6.53 -6.03 7.71
C ARG A 24 -5.22 -5.30 7.45
N LEU A 25 -4.66 -4.63 8.46
CA LEU A 25 -3.38 -3.93 8.33
C LEU A 25 -2.25 -4.86 7.92
N ILE A 26 -2.23 -6.11 8.42
CA ILE A 26 -1.24 -7.11 8.03
C ILE A 26 -1.36 -7.44 6.54
N ARG A 27 -2.58 -7.69 6.03
CA ARG A 27 -2.80 -7.97 4.60
C ARG A 27 -2.37 -6.80 3.71
N ILE A 28 -2.69 -5.57 4.13
CA ILE A 28 -2.29 -4.34 3.43
C ILE A 28 -0.76 -4.19 3.45
N ALA A 29 -0.13 -4.43 4.61
CA ALA A 29 1.31 -4.38 4.75
C ALA A 29 2.01 -5.41 3.87
N GLN A 30 1.48 -6.63 3.76
CA GLN A 30 1.98 -7.68 2.87
C GLN A 30 1.93 -7.24 1.40
N ARG A 31 0.81 -6.66 0.97
CA ARG A 31 0.69 -6.14 -0.40
C ARG A 31 1.68 -5.01 -0.69
N TYR A 32 1.91 -4.12 0.27
CA TYR A 32 2.85 -3.01 0.09
C TYR A 32 4.32 -3.41 0.22
N ALA A 33 4.63 -4.40 1.05
CA ALA A 33 5.96 -4.98 1.19
C ALA A 33 6.41 -5.68 -0.10
N PHE A 34 5.49 -6.14 -0.94
CA PHE A 34 5.86 -6.71 -2.24
C PHE A 34 6.60 -5.67 -3.11
N GLY A 35 7.75 -6.08 -3.64
CA GLY A 35 8.66 -5.20 -4.40
C GLY A 35 9.39 -4.14 -3.56
N CYS A 36 9.15 -4.12 -2.25
CA CYS A 36 9.89 -3.32 -1.28
C CYS A 36 10.99 -4.19 -0.63
N SER A 37 12.05 -3.55 -0.12
CA SER A 37 13.08 -4.21 0.69
C SER A 37 12.63 -4.50 2.13
N LEU A 38 11.50 -3.89 2.56
CA LEU A 38 11.00 -4.02 3.93
C LEU A 38 10.04 -5.20 4.08
N ALA A 39 10.15 -5.89 5.21
CA ALA A 39 9.14 -6.86 5.61
C ALA A 39 7.81 -6.16 5.97
N PRO A 40 6.67 -6.87 5.89
CA PRO A 40 5.36 -6.30 6.24
C PRO A 40 5.31 -5.69 7.66
N ASP A 41 5.93 -6.37 8.63
CA ASP A 41 5.96 -5.91 10.02
C ASP A 41 6.80 -4.65 10.18
N ASP A 42 7.94 -4.55 9.47
CA ASP A 42 8.78 -3.35 9.46
C ASP A 42 8.04 -2.17 8.84
N LEU A 43 7.28 -2.41 7.77
CA LEU A 43 6.48 -1.40 7.11
C LEU A 43 5.42 -0.82 8.06
N PHE A 44 4.72 -1.70 8.79
CA PHE A 44 3.77 -1.31 9.81
C PHE A 44 4.45 -0.55 10.96
N GLN A 45 5.60 -1.04 11.46
CA GLN A 45 6.34 -0.38 12.53
C GLN A 45 6.81 1.01 12.13
N GLN A 46 7.30 1.20 10.90
CA GLN A 46 7.67 2.53 10.40
C GLN A 46 6.47 3.47 10.27
N ALA A 47 5.32 2.95 9.81
CA ALA A 47 4.09 3.74 9.75
C ALA A 47 3.60 4.17 11.14
N ALA A 48 3.64 3.25 12.12
CA ALA A 48 3.31 3.52 13.51
C ALA A 48 4.30 4.52 14.15
N ALA A 49 5.60 4.35 13.90
CA ALA A 49 6.62 5.28 14.38
C ALA A 49 6.42 6.69 13.82
N ARG A 50 6.04 6.83 12.54
CA ARG A 50 5.67 8.12 11.95
C ARG A 50 4.46 8.74 12.65
N ALA A 51 3.47 7.96 13.06
CA ALA A 51 2.33 8.47 13.82
C ALA A 51 2.77 9.09 15.16
N VAL A 52 3.63 8.37 15.88
CA VAL A 52 4.16 8.78 17.19
C VAL A 52 5.06 10.01 17.07
N VAL A 53 6.03 10.01 16.15
CA VAL A 53 6.96 11.12 15.93
C VAL A 53 6.23 12.40 15.54
N ASN A 54 5.16 12.28 14.75
CA ASN A 54 4.34 13.43 14.34
C ASN A 54 3.36 13.89 15.43
N GLY A 55 3.38 13.30 16.63
CA GLY A 55 2.49 13.64 17.74
C GLY A 55 1.01 13.46 17.39
N ARG A 56 0.68 12.51 16.49
CA ARG A 56 -0.70 12.32 16.02
C ARG A 56 -1.53 11.62 17.09
N THR A 57 -2.65 12.23 17.44
CA THR A 57 -3.73 11.58 18.17
C THR A 57 -4.86 11.24 17.20
N PHE A 58 -5.56 10.13 17.47
CA PHE A 58 -6.67 9.67 16.66
C PHE A 58 -7.93 9.67 17.51
N ALA A 59 -8.99 10.33 17.04
CA ALA A 59 -10.26 10.34 17.75
C ALA A 59 -10.99 9.00 17.60
N THR A 60 -10.70 8.26 16.53
CA THR A 60 -11.32 6.98 16.21
C THR A 60 -10.31 5.94 15.71
N GLU A 61 -10.64 4.66 15.81
CA GLU A 61 -9.85 3.56 15.23
C GLU A 61 -9.73 3.70 13.70
N GLN A 62 -10.78 4.21 13.07
CA GLN A 62 -10.91 4.40 11.64
C GLN A 62 -9.94 5.45 11.12
N GLU A 63 -9.83 6.59 11.82
CA GLU A 63 -8.83 7.63 11.51
C GLU A 63 -7.41 7.09 11.60
N MET A 64 -7.13 6.28 12.63
CA MET A 64 -5.83 5.63 12.79
C MET A 64 -5.54 4.66 11.65
N LEU A 65 -6.51 3.84 11.27
CA LEU A 65 -6.36 2.90 10.15
C LEU A 65 -6.08 3.63 8.83
N ALA A 66 -6.88 4.65 8.50
CA ALA A 66 -6.68 5.44 7.29
C ALA A 66 -5.29 6.08 7.25
N TYR A 67 -4.83 6.61 8.39
CA TYR A 67 -3.48 7.16 8.51
C TYR A 67 -2.40 6.09 8.29
N LEU A 68 -2.51 4.94 8.96
CA LEU A 68 -1.50 3.88 8.87
C LEU A 68 -1.41 3.31 7.46
N VAL A 69 -2.54 3.13 6.77
CA VAL A 69 -2.56 2.67 5.37
C VAL A 69 -1.83 3.66 4.46
N ASN A 70 -2.10 4.97 4.61
CA ASN A 70 -1.41 6.00 3.84
C ASN A 70 0.08 6.07 4.16
N ALA A 71 0.44 5.95 5.43
CA ALA A 71 1.83 5.96 5.86
C ALA A 71 2.60 4.74 5.31
N MET A 72 2.03 3.53 5.40
CA MET A 72 2.62 2.32 4.83
C MET A 72 2.80 2.44 3.32
N ARG A 73 1.80 2.96 2.60
CA ARG A 73 1.91 3.25 1.16
C ARG A 73 3.06 4.19 0.84
N SER A 74 3.17 5.30 1.59
CA SER A 74 4.24 6.28 1.39
C SER A 74 5.61 5.65 1.63
N VAL A 75 5.78 4.91 2.73
CA VAL A 75 7.05 4.22 3.03
C VAL A 75 7.41 3.24 1.92
N ALA A 76 6.47 2.38 1.52
CA ALA A 76 6.72 1.40 0.46
C ALA A 76 7.06 2.05 -0.88
N PHE A 77 6.40 3.15 -1.22
CA PHE A 77 6.70 3.91 -2.44
C PHE A 77 8.11 4.53 -2.39
N ASP A 78 8.48 5.13 -1.27
CA ASP A 78 9.81 5.71 -1.06
C ASP A 78 10.91 4.65 -1.16
N GLU A 79 10.70 3.48 -0.54
CA GLU A 79 11.64 2.36 -0.60
C GLU A 79 11.76 1.77 -2.01
N ARG A 80 10.66 1.56 -2.72
CA ARG A 80 10.69 1.12 -4.13
C ARG A 80 11.42 2.12 -5.02
N LYS A 81 11.25 3.42 -4.76
CA LYS A 81 11.97 4.47 -5.50
C LYS A 81 13.47 4.38 -5.25
N LYS A 82 13.90 4.20 -3.99
CA LYS A 82 15.31 3.98 -3.64
C LYS A 82 15.87 2.72 -4.32
N ALA A 83 15.15 1.61 -4.24
CA ALA A 83 15.54 0.35 -4.87
C ALA A 83 15.71 0.49 -6.40
N LYS A 84 14.81 1.21 -7.08
CA LYS A 84 14.93 1.50 -8.52
C LYS A 84 16.14 2.37 -8.86
N THR A 85 16.43 3.38 -8.04
CA THR A 85 17.64 4.21 -8.21
C THR A 85 18.90 3.38 -8.05
N HIS A 86 18.99 2.54 -7.02
CA HIS A 86 20.14 1.66 -6.80
C HIS A 86 20.27 0.53 -7.83
N ALA A 87 19.16 -0.03 -8.33
CA ALA A 87 19.18 -1.05 -9.37
C ALA A 87 19.69 -0.50 -10.71
N LEU A 88 19.40 0.76 -11.03
CA LEU A 88 19.94 1.43 -12.22
C LEU A 88 21.45 1.68 -12.09
N ASP A 89 21.94 2.00 -10.89
CA ASP A 89 23.38 2.13 -10.63
C ASP A 89 24.10 0.77 -10.68
N PHE A 90 23.46 -0.31 -10.23
CA PHE A 90 24.04 -1.66 -10.23
C PHE A 90 24.01 -2.31 -11.61
N ALA A 91 22.93 -2.14 -12.39
CA ALA A 91 22.81 -2.68 -13.75
C ALA A 91 23.84 -2.08 -14.73
N ALA A 92 24.34 -0.86 -14.47
CA ALA A 92 25.45 -0.28 -15.21
C ALA A 92 26.81 -0.98 -14.96
N SER A 93 26.90 -1.88 -13.96
CA SER A 93 28.13 -2.61 -13.62
C SER A 93 28.16 -4.09 -14.02
N PHE A 94 27.07 -4.68 -14.51
CA PHE A 94 26.96 -6.13 -14.73
C PHE A 94 26.51 -6.51 -16.15
N ASP A 95 27.05 -5.83 -17.17
CA ASP A 95 26.95 -6.29 -18.55
C ASP A 95 28.14 -7.20 -18.88
N ASP A 96 28.24 -8.34 -18.17
CA ASP A 96 28.99 -9.50 -18.66
C ASP A 96 28.46 -10.80 -18.02
N ASP A 97 28.09 -11.73 -18.90
CA ASP A 97 28.04 -13.18 -18.73
C ASP A 97 26.72 -13.94 -18.38
N ALA A 98 26.58 -15.04 -19.13
CA ALA A 98 25.84 -16.28 -18.91
C ALA A 98 24.36 -16.43 -19.37
N SER A 99 24.25 -16.95 -20.60
CA SER A 99 23.13 -17.77 -21.13
C SER A 99 23.30 -19.24 -20.76
N ALA A 100 22.24 -19.93 -20.30
CA ALA A 100 21.96 -21.34 -20.63
C ALA A 100 20.56 -21.77 -20.11
N ALA A 101 19.68 -22.17 -21.04
CA ALA A 101 18.36 -22.72 -20.76
C ALA A 101 18.40 -24.27 -20.72
N THR A 102 17.61 -24.89 -19.83
CA THR A 102 17.27 -26.32 -19.89
C THR A 102 15.82 -26.50 -19.48
N GLN A 103 15.00 -27.10 -20.36
CA GLN A 103 13.54 -27.28 -20.20
C GLN A 103 13.20 -28.66 -19.59
N MET A 104 12.23 -28.69 -18.68
CA MET A 104 11.50 -29.90 -18.21
C MET A 104 9.97 -29.65 -18.24
N PRO A 105 9.11 -30.70 -18.29
CA PRO A 105 7.69 -30.55 -18.64
C PRO A 105 6.75 -30.22 -17.46
N SER A 106 5.96 -29.16 -17.67
CA SER A 106 4.53 -28.92 -17.32
C SER A 106 3.94 -29.45 -16.00
N HIS A 107 4.41 -28.95 -14.87
CA HIS A 107 3.53 -28.32 -13.88
C HIS A 107 3.71 -26.80 -14.03
N PRO A 108 2.78 -25.89 -13.63
CA PRO A 108 3.15 -24.48 -13.57
C PRO A 108 4.42 -24.44 -12.72
N SER A 109 5.52 -24.07 -13.34
CA SER A 109 6.79 -24.00 -12.66
C SER A 109 6.62 -23.00 -11.52
N VAL A 110 7.40 -23.11 -10.45
CA VAL A 110 7.51 -22.01 -9.47
C VAL A 110 7.77 -20.68 -10.20
N ALA A 111 8.41 -20.73 -11.37
CA ALA A 111 8.57 -19.59 -12.28
C ALA A 111 7.25 -19.09 -12.92
N ASP A 112 6.32 -19.97 -13.30
CA ASP A 112 5.02 -19.60 -13.89
C ASP A 112 4.08 -19.02 -12.83
N GLU A 113 4.08 -19.57 -11.61
CA GLU A 113 3.35 -19.00 -10.47
C GLU A 113 3.89 -17.62 -10.11
N LEU A 114 5.23 -17.49 -10.04
CA LEU A 114 5.89 -16.22 -9.79
C LEU A 114 5.58 -15.19 -10.90
N MET A 115 5.52 -15.62 -12.16
CA MET A 115 5.21 -14.74 -13.29
C MET A 115 3.74 -14.27 -13.28
N GLN A 116 2.81 -15.16 -12.95
CA GLN A 116 1.39 -14.80 -12.78
C GLN A 116 1.18 -13.83 -11.62
N GLU A 117 1.88 -14.04 -10.51
CA GLU A 117 1.79 -13.16 -9.34
C GLU A 117 2.44 -11.79 -9.61
N GLN A 118 3.55 -11.75 -10.35
CA GLN A 118 4.13 -10.50 -10.85
C GLN A 118 3.20 -9.74 -11.79
N GLU A 119 2.52 -10.44 -12.72
CA GLU A 119 1.54 -9.82 -13.62
C GLU A 119 0.34 -9.26 -12.85
N ALA A 120 -0.18 -10.02 -11.88
CA ALA A 120 -1.27 -9.57 -11.02
C ALA A 120 -0.88 -8.30 -10.26
N GLN A 121 0.34 -8.28 -9.71
CA GLN A 121 0.86 -7.11 -9.03
C GLN A 121 1.04 -5.91 -9.97
N ALA A 122 1.61 -6.11 -11.16
CA ALA A 122 1.78 -5.04 -12.14
C ALA A 122 0.43 -4.39 -12.53
N ARG A 123 -0.63 -5.20 -12.63
CA ARG A 123 -2.00 -4.70 -12.85
C ARG A 123 -2.53 -3.91 -11.66
N ILE A 124 -2.29 -4.38 -10.43
CA ILE A 124 -2.67 -3.65 -9.21
C ILE A 124 -1.93 -2.32 -9.13
N GLU A 125 -0.62 -2.30 -9.38
CA GLU A 125 0.17 -1.05 -9.40
C GLU A 125 -0.34 -0.08 -10.47
N ALA A 126 -0.70 -0.57 -11.66
CA ALA A 126 -1.29 0.26 -12.71
C ALA A 126 -2.62 0.89 -12.24
N LEU A 127 -3.48 0.13 -11.55
CA LEU A 127 -4.71 0.65 -10.97
C LEU A 127 -4.42 1.72 -9.90
N GLN A 128 -3.44 1.49 -9.02
CA GLN A 128 -3.03 2.44 -7.98
C GLN A 128 -2.46 3.74 -8.56
N GLN A 129 -1.72 3.68 -9.68
CA GLN A 129 -1.20 4.86 -10.37
C GLN A 129 -2.31 5.72 -10.98
N LEU A 130 -3.40 5.11 -11.47
CA LEU A 130 -4.54 5.84 -12.05
C LEU A 130 -5.24 6.77 -11.05
N VAL A 131 -5.15 6.45 -9.76
CA VAL A 131 -5.87 7.14 -8.68
C VAL A 131 -4.95 7.94 -7.75
N LYS A 132 -3.64 7.97 -8.01
CA LYS A 132 -2.62 8.56 -7.13
C LYS A 132 -2.80 10.04 -6.79
N HIS A 133 -3.61 10.78 -7.55
CA HIS A 133 -3.86 12.21 -7.36
C HIS A 133 -5.18 12.48 -6.62
N ASN A 134 -5.86 11.44 -6.14
CA ASN A 134 -7.08 11.56 -5.36
C ASN A 134 -7.00 10.55 -4.21
N ASP A 135 -6.66 11.06 -3.03
CA ASP A 135 -6.37 10.23 -1.84
C ASP A 135 -7.57 9.37 -1.44
N ASN A 136 -8.79 9.91 -1.49
CA ASN A 136 -10.00 9.16 -1.21
C ASN A 136 -10.23 8.03 -2.23
N ALA A 137 -10.01 8.28 -3.52
CA ALA A 137 -10.10 7.25 -4.56
C ALA A 137 -8.99 6.20 -4.43
N ALA A 138 -7.80 6.60 -4.03
CA ALA A 138 -6.70 5.71 -3.71
C ALA A 138 -7.06 4.77 -2.56
N LEU A 139 -7.48 5.31 -1.43
CA LEU A 139 -7.87 4.54 -0.25
C LEU A 139 -9.07 3.61 -0.53
N VAL A 140 -10.10 4.12 -1.21
CA VAL A 140 -11.26 3.30 -1.59
C VAL A 140 -10.85 2.15 -2.51
N LEU A 141 -9.93 2.38 -3.47
CA LEU A 141 -9.42 1.32 -4.33
C LEU A 141 -8.70 0.23 -3.51
N GLU A 142 -7.84 0.61 -2.55
CA GLU A 142 -7.17 -0.38 -1.68
C GLU A 142 -8.18 -1.22 -0.91
N CYS A 143 -9.19 -0.59 -0.29
CA CYS A 143 -10.21 -1.33 0.44
C CYS A 143 -11.04 -2.23 -0.48
N LEU A 144 -11.27 -1.84 -1.74
CA LEU A 144 -11.94 -2.69 -2.73
C LEU A 144 -11.07 -3.88 -3.14
N LEU A 145 -9.75 -3.70 -3.26
CA LEU A 145 -8.80 -4.79 -3.51
C LEU A 145 -8.71 -5.78 -2.34
N ASP A 146 -9.14 -5.38 -1.14
CA ASP A 146 -9.28 -6.22 0.04
C ASP A 146 -10.69 -6.82 0.19
N ASP A 147 -11.53 -6.75 -0.85
CA ASP A 147 -12.93 -7.21 -0.86
C ASP A 147 -13.80 -6.63 0.27
N MET A 148 -13.46 -5.41 0.74
CA MET A 148 -14.25 -4.76 1.78
C MET A 148 -15.62 -4.32 1.24
N LYS A 149 -16.66 -4.50 2.06
CA LYS A 149 -18.00 -4.08 1.70
C LYS A 149 -18.10 -2.55 1.72
N PRO A 150 -18.90 -1.92 0.84
CA PRO A 150 -19.04 -0.46 0.78
C PRO A 150 -19.36 0.22 2.12
N ALA A 151 -20.16 -0.42 2.97
CA ALA A 151 -20.45 0.07 4.32
C ALA A 151 -19.21 0.10 5.21
N ASP A 152 -18.41 -0.98 5.18
CA ASP A 152 -17.16 -1.10 5.94
C ASP A 152 -16.10 -0.13 5.41
N ILE A 153 -16.03 0.10 4.09
CA ILE A 153 -15.12 1.09 3.48
C ILE A 153 -15.46 2.49 3.97
N ARG A 154 -16.73 2.88 3.90
CA ARG A 154 -17.17 4.21 4.37
C ARG A 154 -16.86 4.41 5.84
N GLN A 155 -17.18 3.41 6.66
CA GLN A 155 -16.89 3.46 8.09
C GLN A 155 -15.39 3.56 8.33
N THR A 156 -14.60 2.67 7.73
CA THR A 156 -13.14 2.57 7.92
C THR A 156 -12.40 3.82 7.48
N LEU A 157 -12.83 4.45 6.38
CA LEU A 157 -12.20 5.64 5.84
C LEU A 157 -12.82 6.95 6.37
N GLY A 158 -13.83 6.87 7.24
CA GLY A 158 -14.57 8.04 7.72
C GLY A 158 -15.28 8.82 6.62
N LEU A 159 -15.58 8.16 5.49
CA LEU A 159 -16.17 8.81 4.33
C LEU A 159 -17.69 8.89 4.45
N SER A 160 -18.24 10.06 4.10
CA SER A 160 -19.66 10.18 3.82
C SER A 160 -20.07 9.33 2.61
N ALA A 161 -21.37 9.08 2.46
CA ALA A 161 -21.91 8.40 1.29
C ALA A 161 -21.49 9.11 -0.02
N THR A 162 -21.57 10.43 -0.04
CA THR A 162 -21.23 11.27 -1.19
C THR A 162 -19.75 11.19 -1.55
N GLU A 163 -18.85 11.22 -0.56
CA GLU A 163 -17.40 11.11 -0.81
C GLU A 163 -17.02 9.73 -1.33
N TYR A 164 -17.60 8.67 -0.77
CA TYR A 164 -17.41 7.31 -1.27
C TYR A 164 -17.91 7.14 -2.71
N ASP A 165 -19.12 7.62 -3.02
CA ASP A 165 -19.68 7.52 -4.37
C ASP A 165 -18.88 8.34 -5.39
N SER A 166 -18.37 9.50 -4.97
CA SER A 166 -17.48 10.34 -5.78
C SER A 166 -16.16 9.64 -6.06
N ALA A 167 -15.54 9.05 -5.02
CA ALA A 167 -14.31 8.27 -5.14
C ALA A 167 -14.52 7.05 -6.05
N ARG A 168 -15.58 6.27 -5.84
CA ARG A 168 -15.92 5.10 -6.65
C ARG A 168 -16.17 5.46 -8.11
N THR A 169 -16.91 6.54 -8.36
CA THR A 169 -17.15 7.05 -9.72
C THR A 169 -15.85 7.50 -10.39
N TYR A 170 -14.96 8.17 -9.65
CA TYR A 170 -13.64 8.56 -10.14
C TYR A 170 -12.79 7.35 -10.55
N ILE A 171 -12.70 6.34 -9.68
CA ILE A 171 -11.98 5.07 -9.95
C ILE A 171 -12.53 4.45 -11.24
N HIS A 172 -13.85 4.26 -11.32
CA HIS A 172 -14.48 3.61 -12.46
C HIS A 172 -14.22 4.36 -13.78
N ARG A 173 -14.29 5.70 -13.78
CA ARG A 173 -13.96 6.51 -14.96
C ARG A 173 -12.51 6.36 -15.39
N ARG A 174 -11.55 6.35 -14.45
CA ARG A 174 -10.13 6.19 -14.74
C ARG A 174 -9.80 4.80 -15.30
N VAL A 175 -10.35 3.76 -14.67
CA VAL A 175 -10.19 2.37 -15.12
C VAL A 175 -10.78 2.21 -16.52
N ASN A 176 -12.00 2.70 -16.77
CA ASN A 176 -12.61 2.62 -18.11
C ASN A 176 -11.86 3.44 -19.15
N ALA A 177 -11.30 4.60 -18.80
CA ALA A 177 -10.47 5.36 -19.72
C ALA A 177 -9.15 4.63 -20.08
N HIS A 178 -8.57 3.90 -19.13
CA HIS A 178 -7.30 3.19 -19.33
C HIS A 178 -7.47 1.83 -20.01
N PHE A 179 -8.46 1.03 -19.58
CA PHE A 179 -8.67 -0.35 -20.02
C PHE A 179 -9.89 -0.54 -20.94
N GLY A 180 -10.85 0.40 -20.94
CA GLY A 180 -12.09 0.29 -21.71
C GLY A 180 -11.94 0.56 -23.22
N LYS A 181 -10.77 1.02 -23.67
CA LYS A 181 -10.42 1.05 -25.10
C LYS A 181 -9.68 -0.25 -25.45
N ARG A 182 -10.42 -1.29 -25.84
CA ARG A 182 -9.80 -2.41 -26.57
C ARG A 182 -9.20 -1.90 -27.89
N PRO A 183 -8.00 -2.34 -28.31
CA PRO A 183 -7.59 -2.18 -29.70
C PRO A 183 -8.58 -2.94 -30.59
N LYS A 184 -8.94 -2.33 -31.73
CA LYS A 184 -9.75 -2.98 -32.77
C LYS A 184 -9.02 -4.25 -33.24
N PRO A 185 -9.72 -5.38 -33.46
CA PRO A 185 -9.11 -6.59 -34.00
C PRO A 185 -8.39 -6.33 -35.32
#